data_AF-A0AA39V7N7-F1
#
_entry.id   AF-A0AA39V7N7-F1
#
_cell.length_a   1.000
_cell.length_b   1.000
_cell.length_c   1.000
_cell.angle_alpha   90.00
_cell.angle_beta   90.00
_cell.angle_gamma   90.00
#
_symmetry.space_group_name_H-M   'P 1'
#
loop_
_entity.id
_entity.type
_entity.pdbx_description
1 polymer ?
#
loop_
_entity_poly.entity_id
_entity_poly.type
_entity_poly.pdbx_seq_one_letter_code
_entity_poly.pdbx_strand_id
1 'polypeptide(L)'
;MSSRKSRPPSDDDDSSGPRIPPVPQRGRHSDEEYYRSPKKQRRRSRYGSGRGYEMGREKLTKVDLLLCVFHGAPSHRWRTAPYSFDRRRINDVELWEDIRSIYRDDLQKAWRRIFGLKKLKAIIPIEYTPNNVPIPKDSKDNPNVHSFLHALHHPDRLRPAHEWVDWFVEFKAQDGGKTVGLEFQESLWAEKLAIIAVLITIAIVVVSIVWALKGGQLQTVFTVMGFVLTAAAAEIALVALYFQVTQSN
;
A
#
# COMPACT_ATOMS: atom_id res chain seq x y z
N MET A 1 -73.66 -1.64 -16.80
CA MET A 1 -74.46 -1.13 -15.66
C MET A 1 -73.46 -0.76 -14.57
N SER A 2 -73.20 0.55 -14.40
CA SER A 2 -73.63 1.35 -13.22
C SER A 2 -72.90 0.97 -11.93
N SER A 3 -72.35 1.85 -11.08
CA SER A 3 -72.23 3.31 -11.09
C SER A 3 -71.43 3.73 -9.84
N ARG A 4 -70.72 4.86 -9.94
CA ARG A 4 -70.38 5.86 -8.89
C ARG A 4 -69.48 5.48 -7.69
N LYS A 5 -68.34 6.17 -7.51
CA LYS A 5 -68.12 7.52 -6.89
C LYS A 5 -68.08 7.39 -5.35
N SER A 6 -67.00 7.73 -4.65
CA SER A 6 -66.80 9.06 -4.04
C SER A 6 -65.38 9.25 -3.45
N ARG A 7 -64.82 10.46 -3.64
CA ARG A 7 -63.81 11.21 -2.84
C ARG A 7 -64.53 12.45 -2.26
N PRO A 8 -63.92 13.38 -1.48
CA PRO A 8 -62.91 13.38 -0.40
C PRO A 8 -63.49 14.12 0.86
N PRO A 9 -62.74 14.64 1.88
CA PRO A 9 -61.83 15.83 1.87
C PRO A 9 -60.48 15.55 2.60
N SER A 10 -59.31 16.17 2.36
CA SER A 10 -58.80 17.57 2.49
C SER A 10 -58.83 18.14 3.91
N ASP A 11 -57.69 18.06 4.61
CA ASP A 11 -57.30 18.98 5.67
C ASP A 11 -55.85 19.42 5.40
N ASP A 12 -55.71 20.71 5.14
CA ASP A 12 -54.48 21.49 5.18
C ASP A 12 -54.07 21.68 6.64
N ASP A 13 -52.78 21.62 6.96
CA ASP A 13 -52.31 22.44 8.08
C ASP A 13 -50.87 22.92 7.89
N ASP A 14 -50.80 24.23 8.14
CA ASP A 14 -49.73 25.18 7.94
C ASP A 14 -48.79 25.15 9.15
N SER A 15 -47.48 25.05 8.96
CA SER A 15 -46.52 25.37 10.01
C SER A 15 -45.19 25.81 9.43
N SER A 16 -45.18 27.12 9.19
CA SER A 16 -44.04 28.03 9.14
C SER A 16 -42.93 27.68 10.14
N GLY A 17 -41.73 27.41 9.61
CA GLY A 17 -40.47 27.32 10.36
C GLY A 17 -39.44 28.34 9.85
N PRO A 18 -38.60 28.92 10.73
CA PRO A 18 -37.95 30.22 10.51
C PRO A 18 -36.82 30.22 9.47
N ARG A 19 -36.80 31.33 8.71
CA ARG A 19 -35.79 31.71 7.71
C ARG A 19 -34.43 31.94 8.37
N ILE A 20 -33.42 31.19 7.91
CA ILE A 20 -32.02 31.44 8.23
C ILE A 20 -31.54 32.67 7.42
N PRO A 21 -30.95 33.69 8.06
CA PRO A 21 -30.41 34.84 7.35
C PRO A 21 -29.16 34.46 6.53
N PRO A 22 -28.93 35.10 5.37
CA PRO A 22 -27.77 34.82 4.53
C PRO A 22 -26.47 35.25 5.19
N VAL A 23 -25.43 34.43 4.97
CA VAL A 23 -24.05 34.64 5.43
C VAL A 23 -23.46 35.90 4.77
N PRO A 24 -22.79 36.79 5.53
CA PRO A 24 -22.11 37.96 4.97
C PRO A 24 -20.96 37.56 4.05
N GLN A 25 -20.98 38.04 2.80
CA GLN A 25 -19.82 38.02 1.91
C GLN A 25 -18.74 38.93 2.49
N ARG A 26 -17.62 38.35 2.96
CA ARG A 26 -16.44 39.12 3.34
C ARG A 26 -15.59 39.37 2.10
N GLY A 27 -15.40 40.66 1.86
CA GLY A 27 -14.69 41.21 0.73
C GLY A 27 -13.25 40.74 0.61
N ARG A 28 -12.89 40.58 -0.66
CA ARG A 28 -11.58 40.78 -1.27
C ARG A 28 -10.84 41.95 -0.60
N HIS A 29 -9.72 41.68 0.07
CA HIS A 29 -8.70 42.67 0.32
C HIS A 29 -7.40 42.16 -0.31
N SER A 30 -7.06 42.80 -1.42
CA SER A 30 -5.78 42.74 -2.09
C SER A 30 -4.92 43.79 -1.43
N ASP A 31 -3.87 43.38 -0.74
CA ASP A 31 -2.78 44.28 -0.35
C ASP A 31 -1.46 43.63 -0.77
N GLU A 32 -0.93 44.19 -1.85
CA GLU A 32 0.49 44.26 -2.13
C GLU A 32 1.18 44.96 -0.94
N GLU A 33 2.13 44.29 -0.28
CA GLU A 33 3.19 45.05 0.38
C GLU A 33 4.51 44.26 0.41
N TYR A 34 5.30 44.53 -0.63
CA TYR A 34 6.64 45.08 -0.50
C TYR A 34 7.40 44.77 0.80
N TYR A 35 8.20 43.70 0.82
CA TYR A 35 9.43 43.67 1.63
C TYR A 35 10.62 43.12 0.83
N ARG A 36 11.50 44.05 0.46
CA ARG A 36 12.90 43.81 0.11
C ARG A 36 13.61 43.10 1.26
N SER A 37 14.43 42.09 0.94
CA SER A 37 15.56 41.66 1.78
C SER A 37 16.51 40.71 1.03
N PRO A 38 17.77 40.51 1.48
CA PRO A 38 18.92 41.20 0.89
C PRO A 38 19.87 40.26 0.13
N LYS A 39 20.79 40.87 -0.62
CA LYS A 39 21.89 40.23 -1.35
C LYS A 39 22.69 39.29 -0.44
N LYS A 40 22.67 37.98 -0.74
CA LYS A 40 23.49 36.97 -0.08
C LYS A 40 24.98 37.22 -0.36
N GLN A 41 25.64 37.62 0.71
CA GLN A 41 27.08 37.74 0.88
C GLN A 41 27.73 36.37 0.66
N ARG A 42 28.54 36.26 -0.40
CA ARG A 42 29.41 35.10 -0.67
C ARG A 42 30.41 34.95 0.48
N ARG A 43 30.14 34.05 1.42
CA ARG A 43 31.18 33.50 2.30
C ARG A 43 31.59 32.13 1.77
N ARG A 44 32.75 32.13 1.10
CA ARG A 44 33.54 30.93 0.82
C ARG A 44 33.95 30.31 2.16
N SER A 45 33.26 29.26 2.57
CA SER A 45 33.69 28.38 3.66
C SER A 45 34.79 27.47 3.12
N ARG A 46 36.00 27.64 3.65
CA ARG A 46 37.13 26.72 3.45
C ARG A 46 36.74 25.33 3.93
N TYR A 47 37.20 24.33 3.17
CA TYR A 47 37.20 22.93 3.53
C TYR A 47 37.86 22.72 4.91
N GLY A 48 37.05 22.40 5.90
CA GLY A 48 37.46 21.72 7.12
C GLY A 48 37.20 20.23 6.93
N SER A 49 38.23 19.52 6.48
CA SER A 49 38.28 18.07 6.40
C SER A 49 38.24 17.46 7.80
N GLY A 50 37.37 16.48 8.00
CA GLY A 50 37.48 15.47 9.06
C GLY A 50 37.11 15.91 10.48
N ARG A 51 35.81 16.06 10.79
CA ARG A 51 35.21 15.92 12.15
C ARG A 51 33.68 16.15 12.17
N GLY A 52 32.95 15.65 11.16
CA GLY A 52 31.50 15.82 11.06
C GLY A 52 30.66 14.63 11.57
N TYR A 53 31.29 13.50 11.85
CA TYR A 53 30.59 12.21 11.95
C TYR A 53 30.21 11.80 13.39
N GLU A 54 30.70 12.51 14.41
CA GLU A 54 30.45 12.14 15.82
C GLU A 54 29.35 12.97 16.51
N MET A 55 29.01 14.17 16.03
CA MET A 55 28.03 15.03 16.71
C MET A 55 26.55 14.71 16.42
N GLY A 56 26.26 13.78 15.50
CA GLY A 56 24.89 13.39 15.16
C GLY A 56 24.30 12.23 15.97
N ARG A 57 25.15 11.42 16.61
CA ARG A 57 24.74 10.12 17.17
C ARG A 57 23.97 10.22 18.49
N GLU A 58 24.17 11.29 19.27
CA GLU A 58 23.52 11.48 20.58
C GLU A 58 22.15 12.17 20.52
N LYS A 59 21.78 12.83 19.41
CA LYS A 59 20.57 13.68 19.37
C LYS A 59 19.36 13.09 18.64
N LEU A 60 19.54 12.03 17.85
CA LEU A 60 18.44 11.35 17.16
C LEU A 60 17.79 10.33 18.10
N THR A 61 17.06 10.81 19.09
CA THR A 61 16.17 9.95 19.88
C THR A 61 14.92 9.60 19.08
N LYS A 62 14.43 10.50 18.23
CA LYS A 62 13.24 10.28 17.41
C LYS A 62 13.60 9.95 15.95
N VAL A 63 13.15 8.80 15.49
CA VAL A 63 13.25 8.35 14.10
C VAL A 63 11.89 8.46 13.45
N ASP A 64 11.86 8.96 12.22
CA ASP A 64 10.64 9.06 11.41
C ASP A 64 10.93 8.27 10.15
N LEU A 65 10.09 7.28 9.87
CA LEU A 65 10.14 6.38 8.73
C LEU A 65 8.88 6.58 7.90
N LEU A 66 9.02 6.46 6.59
CA LEU A 66 7.88 6.38 5.68
C LEU A 66 7.77 4.94 5.15
N LEU A 67 6.74 4.24 5.59
CA LEU A 67 6.45 2.87 5.12
C LEU A 67 5.67 2.96 3.83
N CYS A 68 6.02 2.20 2.80
CA CYS A 68 5.30 2.25 1.54
C CYS A 68 5.16 0.92 0.81
N VAL A 69 4.06 0.78 0.07
CA VAL A 69 3.82 -0.35 -0.83
C VAL A 69 3.60 0.19 -2.23
N PHE A 70 4.32 -0.37 -3.20
CA PHE A 70 4.01 -0.15 -4.60
C PHE A 70 2.80 -0.99 -5.03
N HIS A 71 1.77 -0.34 -5.56
CA HIS A 71 0.66 -1.03 -6.19
C HIS A 71 0.80 -0.93 -7.71
N GLY A 72 1.35 -1.98 -8.33
CA GLY A 72 1.29 -2.16 -9.77
C GLY A 72 -0.16 -2.23 -10.24
N ALA A 73 -0.56 -1.23 -11.04
CA ALA A 73 -1.82 -1.02 -11.75
C ALA A 73 -3.16 -1.16 -10.97
N PRO A 74 -4.19 -0.35 -11.27
CA PRO A 74 -4.23 0.72 -12.27
C PRO A 74 -3.72 2.07 -11.76
N SER A 75 -3.42 2.21 -10.47
CA SER A 75 -3.19 3.54 -9.88
C SER A 75 -1.77 4.08 -9.97
N HIS A 76 -0.74 3.26 -10.25
CA HIS A 76 0.70 3.65 -10.22
C HIS A 76 1.04 4.58 -9.06
N ARG A 77 0.42 4.34 -7.90
CA ARG A 77 0.49 5.20 -6.72
C ARG A 77 1.08 4.40 -5.58
N TRP A 78 2.09 4.99 -4.98
CA TRP A 78 2.61 4.59 -3.70
C TRP A 78 1.55 4.83 -2.64
N ARG A 79 1.21 3.80 -1.88
CA ARG A 79 0.59 4.02 -0.58
C ARG A 79 1.69 4.20 0.43
N THR A 80 1.62 5.28 1.19
CA THR A 80 2.59 5.61 2.23
C THR A 80 1.88 5.70 3.58
N ALA A 81 2.54 5.26 4.63
CA ALA A 81 2.10 5.40 6.01
C ALA A 81 3.29 5.94 6.82
N PRO A 82 3.18 7.12 7.45
CA PRO A 82 4.23 7.64 8.30
C PRO A 82 4.29 6.82 9.60
N TYR A 83 5.49 6.52 10.05
CA TYR A 83 5.73 5.83 11.30
C TYR A 83 6.86 6.53 12.04
N SER A 84 6.70 6.79 13.33
CA SER A 84 7.75 7.43 14.13
C SER A 84 7.89 6.74 15.47
N PHE A 85 9.13 6.52 15.89
CA PHE A 85 9.43 5.90 17.18
C PHE A 85 10.55 6.64 17.90
N ASP A 86 10.61 6.43 19.22
CA ASP A 86 11.69 6.94 20.07
C ASP A 86 12.62 5.78 20.45
N ARG A 87 13.90 5.91 20.09
CA ARG A 87 14.98 4.95 20.37
C ARG A 87 15.00 4.50 21.83
N ARG A 88 14.65 5.37 22.78
CA ARG A 88 14.73 5.07 24.22
C ARG A 88 13.50 4.36 24.76
N ARG A 89 12.42 4.31 23.98
CA ARG A 89 11.11 3.84 24.43
C ARG A 89 10.66 2.56 23.74
N ILE A 90 11.33 2.16 22.67
CA ILE A 90 10.94 1.01 21.85
C ILE A 90 12.07 0.00 21.79
N ASN A 91 11.72 -1.27 21.91
CA ASN A 91 12.63 -2.38 21.63
C ASN A 91 12.40 -2.92 20.20
N ASP A 92 13.28 -3.81 19.74
CA ASP A 92 13.17 -4.38 18.39
C ASP A 92 11.85 -5.15 18.17
N VAL A 93 11.30 -5.78 19.21
CA VAL A 93 10.05 -6.55 19.13
C VAL A 93 8.88 -5.61 18.85
N GLU A 94 8.70 -4.59 19.69
CA GLU A 94 7.68 -3.54 19.58
C GLU A 94 7.81 -2.80 18.26
N LEU A 95 9.03 -2.48 17.83
CA LEU A 95 9.29 -1.85 16.55
C LEU A 95 8.71 -2.65 15.38
N TRP A 96 8.98 -3.95 15.34
CA TRP A 96 8.52 -4.82 14.27
C TRP A 96 7.04 -5.18 14.37
N GLU A 97 6.48 -5.23 15.58
CA GLU A 97 5.03 -5.35 15.80
C GLU A 97 4.27 -4.14 15.27
N ASP A 98 4.73 -2.93 15.56
CA ASP A 98 4.13 -1.68 15.08
C ASP A 98 4.20 -1.60 13.55
N ILE A 99 5.39 -1.85 12.97
CA ILE A 99 5.56 -1.89 11.51
C ILE A 99 4.62 -2.92 10.88
N ARG A 100 4.48 -4.10 11.49
CA ARG A 100 3.58 -5.15 11.03
C ARG A 100 2.11 -4.74 11.14
N SER A 101 1.70 -4.05 12.20
CA SER A 101 0.33 -3.55 12.33
C SER A 101 0.02 -2.53 11.25
N ILE A 102 0.88 -1.52 11.08
CA ILE A 102 0.71 -0.47 10.06
C ILE A 102 0.67 -1.10 8.65
N TYR A 103 1.55 -2.07 8.38
CA TYR A 103 1.51 -2.79 7.12
C TYR A 103 0.18 -3.51 6.88
N ARG A 104 -0.37 -4.18 7.91
CA ARG A 104 -1.62 -4.95 7.79
C ARG A 104 -2.88 -4.08 7.74
N ASP A 105 -2.89 -2.98 8.47
CA ASP A 105 -4.09 -2.17 8.67
C ASP A 105 -4.18 -1.02 7.66
N ASP A 106 -3.06 -0.35 7.37
CA ASP A 106 -3.04 0.85 6.53
C ASP A 106 -2.61 0.57 5.08
N LEU A 107 -1.59 -0.30 4.93
CA LEU A 107 -0.99 -0.57 3.62
C LEU A 107 -1.67 -1.74 2.89
N GLN A 108 -2.03 -2.80 3.60
CA GLN A 108 -2.71 -3.96 3.04
C GLN A 108 -4.23 -3.72 2.96
N LYS A 109 -4.77 -3.61 1.73
CA LYS A 109 -6.23 -3.49 1.55
C LYS A 109 -6.96 -4.71 2.15
N ALA A 110 -8.08 -4.49 2.85
CA ALA A 110 -8.88 -5.55 3.48
C ALA A 110 -9.24 -6.72 2.52
N TRP A 111 -9.60 -6.42 1.27
CA TRP A 111 -9.89 -7.45 0.26
C TRP A 111 -8.65 -8.29 -0.12
N ARG A 112 -7.45 -7.70 -0.07
CA ARG A 112 -6.20 -8.45 -0.33
C ARG A 112 -5.82 -9.37 0.83
N ARG A 113 -6.20 -9.01 2.06
CA ARG A 113 -6.08 -9.89 3.23
C ARG A 113 -6.99 -11.12 3.10
N ILE A 114 -8.19 -10.95 2.52
CA ILE A 114 -9.15 -12.04 2.31
C ILE A 114 -8.68 -12.98 1.19
N PHE A 115 -8.29 -12.45 0.03
CA PHE A 115 -7.93 -13.31 -1.11
C PHE A 115 -6.48 -13.82 -1.08
N GLY A 116 -5.60 -13.23 -0.26
CA GLY A 116 -4.22 -13.70 -0.08
C GLY A 116 -3.40 -13.81 -1.38
N LEU A 117 -3.79 -13.07 -2.42
CA LEU A 117 -3.22 -13.15 -3.78
C LEU A 117 -1.84 -12.52 -3.91
N LYS A 118 -1.47 -11.69 -2.95
CA LYS A 118 -0.17 -11.02 -2.90
C LYS A 118 0.55 -11.45 -1.63
N LYS A 119 1.81 -11.82 -1.75
CA LYS A 119 2.73 -11.98 -0.63
C LYS A 119 3.79 -10.93 -0.72
N LEU A 120 4.22 -10.52 0.45
CA LEU A 120 5.43 -9.77 0.60
C LEU A 120 6.62 -10.63 0.14
N LYS A 121 7.31 -10.18 -0.91
CA LYS A 121 8.49 -10.83 -1.48
C LYS A 121 9.76 -10.28 -0.88
N ALA A 122 9.80 -8.98 -0.60
CA ALA A 122 10.95 -8.30 -0.05
C ALA A 122 10.52 -7.06 0.74
N ILE A 123 11.34 -6.68 1.71
CA ILE A 123 11.32 -5.37 2.33
C ILE A 123 12.66 -4.73 2.02
N ILE A 124 12.64 -3.55 1.41
CA ILE A 124 13.85 -2.88 0.95
C ILE A 124 13.92 -1.51 1.62
N PRO A 125 15.06 -1.15 2.22
CA PRO A 125 15.26 0.19 2.73
C PRO A 125 15.39 1.20 1.58
N ILE A 126 14.68 2.31 1.70
CA ILE A 126 14.55 3.31 0.65
C ILE A 126 14.83 4.72 1.19
N GLU A 127 15.30 5.57 0.29
CA GLU A 127 15.32 7.02 0.47
C GLU A 127 14.29 7.66 -0.45
N TYR A 128 13.63 8.72 0.02
CA TYR A 128 12.75 9.50 -0.82
C TYR A 128 13.50 10.68 -1.43
N THR A 129 13.34 10.85 -2.74
CA THR A 129 13.70 12.09 -3.42
C THR A 129 12.84 13.26 -2.93
N PRO A 130 13.25 14.52 -3.18
CA PRO A 130 12.41 15.69 -2.93
C PRO A 130 11.02 15.62 -3.60
N ASN A 131 10.89 14.81 -4.66
CA ASN A 131 9.66 14.58 -5.39
C ASN A 131 8.83 13.39 -4.86
N ASN A 132 9.16 12.87 -3.66
CA ASN A 132 8.52 11.71 -3.03
C ASN A 132 8.58 10.41 -3.85
N VAL A 133 9.58 10.29 -4.73
CA VAL A 133 9.86 9.02 -5.42
C VAL A 133 10.82 8.20 -4.55
N PRO A 134 10.46 6.97 -4.15
CA PRO A 134 11.34 6.09 -3.40
C PRO A 134 12.45 5.54 -4.30
N ILE A 135 13.67 5.54 -3.80
CA ILE A 135 14.85 4.98 -4.45
C ILE A 135 15.43 3.92 -3.51
N PRO A 136 15.63 2.66 -3.99
CA PRO A 136 16.34 1.64 -3.23
C PRO A 136 17.72 2.14 -2.82
N LYS A 137 18.03 2.02 -1.53
CA LYS A 137 19.36 2.36 -1.05
C LYS A 137 20.24 1.12 -1.08
N ASP A 138 21.25 1.11 -1.94
CA ASP A 138 22.29 0.08 -1.92
C ASP A 138 23.34 0.45 -0.86
N SER A 139 23.09 0.10 0.41
CA SER A 139 24.15 0.15 1.43
C SER A 139 24.81 -1.21 1.57
N LYS A 140 26.14 -1.22 1.66
CA LYS A 140 26.93 -2.43 1.96
C LYS A 140 26.58 -3.04 3.32
N ASP A 141 26.01 -2.22 4.22
CA ASP A 141 25.63 -2.60 5.58
C ASP A 141 24.11 -2.83 5.71
N ASN A 142 23.39 -2.97 4.60
CA ASN A 142 21.98 -3.30 4.65
C ASN A 142 21.80 -4.75 5.15
N PRO A 143 20.93 -4.97 6.15
CA PRO A 143 20.51 -6.30 6.51
C PRO A 143 19.96 -7.01 5.28
N ASN A 144 20.24 -8.30 5.16
CA ASN A 144 19.73 -9.09 4.05
C ASN A 144 18.19 -8.96 4.00
N VAL A 145 17.62 -8.89 2.79
CA VAL A 145 16.17 -8.86 2.55
C VAL A 145 15.45 -9.97 3.34
N HIS A 146 16.08 -11.13 3.48
CA HIS A 146 15.56 -12.24 4.26
C HIS A 146 15.44 -11.90 5.76
N SER A 147 16.39 -11.15 6.32
CA SER A 147 16.38 -10.73 7.73
C SER A 147 15.21 -9.79 8.02
N PHE A 148 14.94 -8.86 7.10
CA PHE A 148 13.79 -7.97 7.21
C PHE A 148 12.45 -8.73 7.15
N LEU A 149 12.32 -9.66 6.20
CA LEU A 149 11.11 -10.49 6.11
C LEU A 149 10.93 -11.37 7.36
N HIS A 150 12.01 -11.95 7.86
CA HIS A 150 11.98 -12.76 9.06
C HIS A 150 11.53 -11.92 10.27
N ALA A 151 12.09 -10.73 10.45
CA ALA A 151 11.73 -9.81 11.52
C ALA A 151 10.25 -9.40 11.47
N LEU A 152 9.71 -9.12 10.27
CA LEU A 152 8.29 -8.80 10.11
C LEU A 152 7.36 -10.00 10.41
N HIS A 153 7.74 -11.20 9.99
CA HIS A 153 6.91 -12.40 10.15
C HIS A 153 6.96 -12.99 11.57
N HIS A 154 8.08 -12.83 12.26
CA HIS A 154 8.34 -13.39 13.59
C HIS A 154 8.93 -12.34 14.54
N PRO A 155 8.19 -11.27 14.87
CA PRO A 155 8.68 -10.24 15.79
C PRO A 155 8.94 -10.84 17.19
N ASP A 156 8.16 -11.83 17.60
CA ASP A 156 8.28 -12.60 18.85
C ASP A 156 9.58 -13.39 18.98
N ARG A 157 10.23 -13.72 17.85
CA ARG A 157 11.51 -14.45 17.83
C ARG A 157 12.71 -13.53 17.85
N LEU A 158 12.50 -12.23 17.74
CA LEU A 158 13.57 -11.26 17.90
C LEU A 158 13.94 -11.18 19.38
N ARG A 159 15.23 -11.03 19.65
CA ARG A 159 15.66 -10.68 21.00
C ARG A 159 15.14 -9.26 21.28
N PRO A 160 14.71 -8.95 22.52
CA PRO A 160 14.39 -7.59 22.94
C PRO A 160 15.70 -6.79 23.08
N ALA A 161 16.38 -6.62 21.96
CA ALA A 161 17.57 -5.81 21.78
C ALA A 161 17.18 -4.49 21.12
N HIS A 162 18.19 -3.68 20.79
CA HIS A 162 18.04 -2.44 20.04
C HIS A 162 18.84 -2.51 18.73
N GLU A 163 19.09 -3.71 18.20
CA GLU A 163 19.91 -3.87 16.99
C GLU A 163 19.21 -3.25 15.78
N TRP A 164 17.91 -3.51 15.62
CA TRP A 164 17.12 -2.91 14.55
C TRP A 164 16.86 -1.43 14.79
N VAL A 165 16.52 -1.06 16.02
CA VAL A 165 16.32 0.34 16.43
C VAL A 165 17.58 1.17 16.12
N ASP A 166 18.75 0.70 16.53
CA ASP A 166 20.02 1.39 16.31
C ASP A 166 20.37 1.43 14.82
N TRP A 167 20.09 0.35 14.08
CA TRP A 167 20.26 0.33 12.63
C TRP A 167 19.42 1.40 11.94
N PHE A 168 18.14 1.57 12.28
CA PHE A 168 17.29 2.62 11.69
C PHE A 168 17.73 4.03 12.08
N VAL A 169 18.26 4.22 13.29
CA VAL A 169 18.84 5.50 13.73
C VAL A 169 20.06 5.84 12.89
N GLU A 170 20.95 4.87 12.67
CA GLU A 170 22.13 5.03 11.84
C GLU A 170 21.76 5.25 10.37
N PHE A 171 20.78 4.52 9.86
CA PHE A 171 20.23 4.68 8.53
C PHE A 171 19.74 6.12 8.28
N LYS A 172 18.94 6.67 9.21
CA LYS A 172 18.46 8.07 9.14
C LYS A 172 19.61 9.08 9.27
N ALA A 173 20.61 8.81 10.11
CA ALA A 173 21.74 9.69 10.31
C ALA A 173 22.65 9.78 9.07
N GLN A 174 22.82 8.68 8.33
CA GLN A 174 23.61 8.64 7.10
C GLN A 174 23.01 9.49 5.97
N ASP A 175 21.68 9.69 5.96
CA ASP A 175 20.96 10.31 4.83
C ASP A 175 20.81 11.83 4.92
N GLY A 176 21.47 12.47 5.88
CA GLY A 176 21.70 13.91 5.86
C GLY A 176 20.42 14.77 5.84
N GLY A 177 19.31 14.26 6.37
CA GLY A 177 18.02 14.96 6.46
C GLY A 177 17.01 14.61 5.36
N LYS A 178 17.27 13.62 4.51
CA LYS A 178 16.25 13.07 3.61
C LYS A 178 15.24 12.22 4.37
N THR A 179 14.04 12.09 3.81
CA THR A 179 13.03 11.16 4.31
C THR A 179 13.46 9.74 3.97
N VAL A 180 13.61 8.92 5.00
CA VAL A 180 13.97 7.50 4.90
C VAL A 180 12.74 6.63 5.11
N GLY A 181 12.76 5.41 4.57
CA GLY A 181 11.60 4.54 4.64
C GLY A 181 11.87 3.08 4.33
N LEU A 182 10.78 2.31 4.31
CA LEU A 182 10.77 0.92 3.92
C LEU A 182 9.80 0.73 2.77
N GLU A 183 10.27 0.11 1.69
CA GLU A 183 9.44 -0.38 0.60
C GLU A 183 9.09 -1.85 0.84
N PHE A 184 7.79 -2.12 0.92
CA PHE A 184 7.22 -3.44 0.93
C PHE A 184 6.93 -3.87 -0.51
N GLN A 185 7.80 -4.70 -1.06
CA GLN A 185 7.61 -5.26 -2.39
C GLN A 185 6.68 -6.47 -2.33
N GLU A 186 5.46 -6.28 -2.80
CA GLU A 186 4.49 -7.34 -2.97
C GLU A 186 4.65 -8.02 -4.35
N SER A 187 4.70 -9.34 -4.36
CA SER A 187 4.61 -10.13 -5.58
C SER A 187 3.29 -10.91 -5.60
N LEU A 188 2.73 -11.08 -6.81
CA LEU A 188 1.58 -11.95 -7.01
C LEU A 188 1.98 -13.40 -6.71
N TRP A 189 1.14 -14.10 -5.96
CA TRP A 189 1.29 -15.54 -5.79
C TRP A 189 0.78 -16.26 -7.03
N ALA A 190 1.68 -16.46 -7.98
CA ALA A 190 1.42 -17.19 -9.22
C ALA A 190 0.76 -18.55 -8.92
N GLU A 191 1.26 -19.28 -7.93
CA GLU A 191 0.68 -20.57 -7.51
C GLU A 191 -0.78 -20.45 -7.05
N LYS A 192 -1.12 -19.46 -6.20
CA LYS A 192 -2.51 -19.27 -5.76
C LYS A 192 -3.42 -18.81 -6.90
N LEU A 193 -2.92 -17.96 -7.79
CA LEU A 193 -3.68 -17.55 -8.97
C LEU A 193 -3.96 -18.75 -9.87
N ALA A 194 -2.97 -19.63 -10.07
CA ALA A 194 -3.16 -20.87 -10.83
C ALA A 194 -4.19 -21.78 -10.17
N ILE A 195 -4.13 -21.98 -8.84
CA ILE A 195 -5.13 -22.78 -8.11
C ILE A 195 -6.54 -22.18 -8.27
N ILE A 196 -6.68 -20.86 -8.15
CA ILE A 196 -7.98 -20.19 -8.31
C ILE A 196 -8.50 -20.35 -9.74
N ALA A 197 -7.65 -20.24 -10.75
CA ALA A 197 -8.02 -20.44 -12.15
C ALA A 197 -8.56 -21.86 -12.36
N VAL A 198 -7.82 -22.87 -11.90
CA VAL A 198 -8.24 -24.28 -11.95
C VAL A 198 -9.58 -24.50 -11.24
N LEU A 199 -9.78 -23.92 -10.05
CA LEU A 199 -11.05 -24.04 -9.31
C LEU A 199 -12.23 -23.41 -10.07
N ILE A 200 -12.02 -22.26 -10.71
CA ILE A 200 -13.04 -21.63 -11.56
C ILE A 200 -13.36 -22.52 -12.76
N THR A 201 -12.34 -23.08 -13.40
CA THR A 201 -12.49 -24.00 -14.53
C THR A 201 -13.29 -25.25 -14.14
N ILE A 202 -12.99 -25.87 -12.99
CA ILE A 202 -13.77 -26.99 -12.44
C ILE A 202 -15.22 -26.58 -12.17
N ALA A 203 -15.45 -25.40 -11.56
CA ALA A 203 -16.79 -24.91 -11.28
C ALA A 203 -17.63 -24.73 -12.57
N ILE A 204 -17.02 -24.20 -13.65
CA ILE A 204 -17.68 -24.05 -14.94
C ILE A 204 -18.04 -25.43 -15.53
N VAL A 205 -17.15 -26.43 -15.43
CA VAL A 205 -17.44 -27.81 -15.88
C VAL A 205 -18.64 -28.38 -15.13
N VAL A 206 -18.66 -28.27 -13.79
CA VAL A 206 -19.74 -28.79 -12.95
C VAL A 206 -21.07 -28.12 -13.30
N VAL A 207 -21.10 -26.79 -13.43
CA VAL A 207 -22.31 -26.04 -13.83
C VAL A 207 -22.79 -26.48 -15.20
N SER A 208 -21.87 -26.72 -16.14
CA SER A 208 -22.20 -27.19 -17.49
C SER A 208 -22.81 -28.58 -17.50
N ILE A 209 -22.30 -29.51 -16.68
CA ILE A 209 -22.85 -30.86 -16.53
C ILE A 209 -24.27 -30.79 -15.92
N VAL A 210 -24.45 -30.01 -14.85
CA VAL A 210 -25.77 -29.83 -14.22
C VAL A 210 -26.78 -29.24 -15.20
N TRP A 211 -26.36 -28.28 -16.02
CA TRP A 211 -27.19 -27.68 -17.06
C TRP A 211 -27.60 -28.71 -18.13
N ALA A 212 -26.66 -29.54 -18.59
CA ALA A 212 -26.94 -30.60 -19.55
C ALA A 212 -27.94 -31.63 -19.00
N LEU A 213 -27.77 -32.04 -17.73
CA LEU A 213 -28.68 -32.99 -17.06
C LEU A 213 -30.09 -32.44 -16.87
N LYS A 214 -30.26 -31.13 -16.77
CA LYS A 214 -31.58 -30.47 -16.67
C LYS A 214 -32.30 -30.29 -18.01
N GLY A 215 -31.77 -30.84 -19.10
CA GLY A 215 -32.37 -30.74 -20.45
C GLY A 215 -32.05 -29.43 -21.17
N GLY A 216 -30.96 -28.76 -20.80
CA GLY A 216 -30.46 -27.59 -21.54
C GLY A 216 -30.08 -27.93 -22.99
N GLN A 217 -30.10 -26.92 -23.86
CA GLN A 217 -29.69 -27.09 -25.27
C GLN A 217 -28.25 -27.60 -25.38
N LEU A 218 -28.07 -28.73 -26.07
CA LEU A 218 -26.76 -29.37 -26.30
C LEU A 218 -25.76 -28.44 -27.00
N GLN A 219 -26.23 -27.57 -27.91
CA GLN A 219 -25.39 -26.62 -28.62
C GLN A 219 -24.67 -25.65 -27.66
N THR A 220 -25.38 -25.16 -26.64
CA THR A 220 -24.80 -24.29 -25.60
C THR A 220 -23.73 -25.03 -24.80
N VAL A 221 -23.94 -26.31 -24.49
CA VAL A 221 -22.97 -27.13 -23.75
C VAL A 221 -21.69 -27.31 -24.55
N PHE A 222 -21.77 -27.60 -25.86
CA PHE A 222 -20.58 -27.72 -26.71
C PHE A 222 -19.81 -26.40 -26.80
N THR A 223 -20.50 -25.27 -26.91
CA THR A 223 -19.85 -23.95 -26.94
C THR A 223 -19.15 -23.65 -25.62
N VAL A 224 -19.79 -23.90 -24.47
CA VAL A 224 -19.17 -23.69 -23.15
C VAL A 224 -17.98 -24.63 -22.94
N MET A 225 -18.09 -25.91 -23.30
CA MET A 225 -16.97 -26.85 -23.20
C MET A 225 -15.79 -26.45 -24.09
N GLY A 226 -16.03 -25.87 -25.27
CA GLY A 226 -14.99 -25.29 -26.13
C GLY A 226 -14.23 -24.14 -25.44
N PHE A 227 -14.96 -23.23 -24.78
CA PHE A 227 -14.33 -22.17 -23.98
C PHE A 227 -13.57 -22.71 -22.77
N VAL A 228 -14.10 -23.71 -22.07
CA VAL A 228 -13.42 -24.37 -20.95
C VAL A 228 -12.12 -25.03 -21.40
N LEU A 229 -12.13 -25.76 -22.51
CA LEU A 229 -10.92 -26.39 -23.06
C LEU A 229 -9.88 -25.34 -23.46
N THR A 230 -10.31 -24.23 -24.05
CA THR A 230 -9.43 -23.11 -24.41
C THR A 230 -8.84 -22.44 -23.17
N ALA A 231 -9.64 -22.24 -22.13
CA ALA A 231 -9.18 -21.70 -20.85
C ALA A 231 -8.18 -22.64 -20.17
N ALA A 232 -8.46 -23.95 -20.13
CA ALA A 232 -7.56 -24.95 -19.59
C ALA A 232 -6.23 -25.00 -20.36
N ALA A 233 -6.26 -24.93 -21.69
CA ALA A 233 -5.05 -24.85 -22.50
C ALA A 233 -4.24 -23.57 -22.22
N ALA A 234 -4.92 -22.43 -22.05
CA ALA A 234 -4.28 -21.17 -21.69
C ALA A 234 -3.64 -21.22 -20.29
N GLU A 235 -4.31 -21.84 -19.30
CA GLU A 235 -3.76 -22.07 -17.97
C GLU A 235 -2.48 -22.92 -18.02
N ILE A 236 -2.50 -24.03 -18.77
CA ILE A 236 -1.33 -24.90 -18.95
C ILE A 236 -0.17 -24.15 -19.60
N ALA A 237 -0.45 -23.35 -20.64
CA ALA A 237 0.56 -22.54 -21.31
C ALA A 237 1.17 -21.49 -20.38
N LEU A 238 0.34 -20.85 -19.54
CA LEU A 238 0.78 -19.85 -18.57
C LEU A 238 1.65 -20.47 -17.46
N VAL A 239 1.31 -21.66 -17.00
CA VAL A 239 2.12 -22.43 -16.05
C VAL A 239 3.45 -22.85 -16.68
N ALA A 240 3.44 -23.30 -17.93
CA ALA A 240 4.67 -23.67 -18.64
C ALA A 240 5.62 -22.47 -18.81
N LEU A 241 5.09 -21.30 -19.19
CA LEU A 241 5.86 -20.06 -19.24
C LEU A 241 6.40 -19.65 -17.87
N TYR A 242 5.60 -19.79 -16.82
CA TYR A 242 6.03 -19.48 -15.46
C TYR A 242 7.24 -20.34 -15.05
N PHE A 243 7.18 -21.66 -15.29
CA PHE A 243 8.29 -22.56 -15.00
C PHE A 243 9.54 -22.25 -15.83
N GLN A 244 9.41 -21.88 -17.10
CA GLN A 244 10.55 -21.45 -17.92
C GLN A 244 11.26 -20.23 -17.32
N VAL A 245 10.50 -19.20 -16.93
CA VAL A 245 11.06 -17.95 -16.38
C VAL A 245 11.66 -18.16 -14.98
N THR A 246 11.12 -19.08 -14.19
CA THR A 246 11.67 -19.40 -12.86
C THR A 246 12.90 -20.29 -12.92
N GLN A 247 13.06 -21.15 -13.93
CA GLN A 247 14.28 -21.94 -14.12
C GLN A 247 15.43 -21.16 -14.77
N SER A 248 15.14 -20.06 -15.46
CA SER A 248 16.16 -19.21 -16.11
C SER A 248 16.80 -18.16 -15.19
N ASN A 249 16.30 -18.01 -13.96
CA ASN A 249 16.87 -17.12 -12.93
C ASN A 249 17.49 -17.93 -11.80
#